data_AF-A0AAU2X720-F1
#
_entry.id   AF-A0AAU2X720-F1
#
_cell.length_a   1.000
_cell.length_b   1.000
_cell.length_c   1.000
_cell.angle_alpha   90.00
_cell.angle_beta   90.00
_cell.angle_gamma   90.00
#
_symmetry.space_group_name_H-M   'P 1'
#
loop_
_entity.id
_entity.type
_entity.pdbx_description
1 polymer ?
#
loop_
_entity_poly.entity_id
_entity_poly.type
_entity_poly.pdbx_seq_one_letter_code
_entity_poly.pdbx_strand_id
1 'polypeptide(L)'
;MLEDLIQAGEHACMTTPDSGDPLRRFDAEMLNRGVNSAKSVQLLIEQAHWETASAVVRQLFELLVNMEYVSAQDDRGAAVLKYCKFGLLQNVLARQRRATYDVATGRPVDAAYRSLVDQLLTGDAFDEFRAAPKADGSVRWRDSWSGHKTRYLAEQSVSPMRMHQYELLYTLWSEQAHAAPGAFINDLFRDTGPEWVEDAVRENDTKILETIAMTATLFCDLWKNLPGVPEVDPQRALSWTSRLMEQMKSADGSLVAPSEPAE
;
A
#
# COMPACT_ATOMS: atom_id res chain seq x y z
N MET A 1 0.53 19.61 -2.05
CA MET A 1 0.86 18.97 -0.75
C MET A 1 1.56 17.64 -0.97
N LEU A 2 0.95 16.70 -1.69
CA LEU A 2 1.54 15.38 -1.94
C LEU A 2 2.92 15.45 -2.62
N GLU A 3 3.10 16.37 -3.56
CA GLU A 3 4.40 16.63 -4.21
C GLU A 3 5.53 16.96 -3.21
N ASP A 4 5.28 17.87 -2.27
CA ASP A 4 6.26 18.28 -1.25
C ASP A 4 6.60 17.12 -0.29
N LEU A 5 5.58 16.30 0.06
CA LEU A 5 5.76 15.07 0.83
C LEU A 5 6.63 14.03 0.08
N ILE A 6 6.39 13.87 -1.23
CA ILE A 6 7.17 12.98 -2.11
C ILE A 6 8.62 13.45 -2.18
N GLN A 7 8.85 14.74 -2.47
CA GLN A 7 10.20 15.31 -2.57
C GLN A 7 10.98 15.16 -1.26
N ALA A 8 10.32 15.33 -0.11
CA ALA A 8 10.93 15.10 1.19
C ALA A 8 11.34 13.62 1.38
N GLY A 9 10.47 12.68 0.99
CA GLY A 9 10.77 11.24 1.05
C GLY A 9 11.91 10.84 0.11
N GLU A 10 11.94 11.38 -1.13
CA GLU A 10 13.04 11.18 -2.06
C GLU A 10 14.36 11.69 -1.50
N HIS A 11 14.35 12.88 -0.92
CA HIS A 11 15.54 13.45 -0.29
C HIS A 11 16.05 12.57 0.85
N ALA A 12 15.15 12.03 1.69
CA ALA A 12 15.51 11.09 2.73
C ALA A 12 16.11 9.79 2.17
N CYS A 13 15.55 9.24 1.08
CA CYS A 13 16.14 8.09 0.38
C CYS A 13 17.57 8.39 -0.11
N MET A 14 17.79 9.57 -0.73
CA MET A 14 19.09 9.96 -1.28
C MET A 14 20.15 10.28 -0.21
N THR A 15 19.72 10.71 0.97
CA THR A 15 20.61 11.09 2.07
C THR A 15 20.83 9.96 3.07
N THR A 16 20.10 8.85 2.95
CA THR A 16 20.34 7.65 3.76
C THR A 16 21.71 7.07 3.41
N PRO A 17 22.68 7.03 4.35
CA PRO A 17 24.03 6.56 4.05
C PRO A 17 24.04 5.08 3.66
N ASP A 18 24.81 4.72 2.63
CA ASP A 18 25.14 3.32 2.37
C ASP A 18 26.16 2.84 3.41
N SER A 19 25.65 2.29 4.51
CA SER A 19 26.46 1.84 5.63
C SER A 19 26.84 0.36 5.57
N GLY A 20 26.47 -0.36 4.50
CA GLY A 20 26.57 -1.82 4.44
C GLY A 20 25.68 -2.56 5.45
N ASP A 21 24.87 -1.84 6.24
CA ASP A 21 23.94 -2.41 7.22
C ASP A 21 22.67 -2.90 6.51
N PRO A 22 22.40 -4.22 6.52
CA PRO A 22 21.22 -4.78 5.86
C PRO A 22 19.90 -4.19 6.36
N LEU A 23 19.80 -3.79 7.63
CA LEU A 23 18.56 -3.23 8.20
C LEU A 23 18.29 -1.82 7.70
N ARG A 24 19.34 -0.98 7.60
CA ARG A 24 19.20 0.36 7.02
C ARG A 24 18.87 0.29 5.53
N ARG A 25 19.51 -0.63 4.80
CA ARG A 25 19.18 -0.86 3.39
C ARG A 25 17.73 -1.30 3.23
N PHE A 26 17.26 -2.22 4.08
CA PHE A 26 15.86 -2.63 4.10
C PHE A 26 14.93 -1.43 4.30
N ASP A 27 15.20 -0.59 5.30
CA ASP A 27 14.38 0.59 5.61
C ASP A 27 14.37 1.61 4.46
N ALA A 28 15.51 1.85 3.83
CA ALA A 28 15.61 2.71 2.65
C ALA A 28 14.77 2.19 1.47
N GLU A 29 14.79 0.87 1.21
CA GLU A 29 13.98 0.27 0.15
C GLU A 29 12.47 0.31 0.47
N MET A 30 12.09 0.16 1.74
CA MET A 30 10.69 0.31 2.16
C MET A 30 10.21 1.76 2.00
N LEU A 31 11.04 2.75 2.37
CA LEU A 31 10.74 4.17 2.15
C LEU A 31 10.61 4.47 0.66
N ASN A 32 11.56 4.01 -0.16
CA ASN A 32 11.53 4.18 -1.61
C ASN A 32 10.28 3.55 -2.24
N ARG A 33 9.86 2.37 -1.77
CA ARG A 33 8.58 1.77 -2.19
C ARG A 33 7.40 2.67 -1.82
N GLY A 34 7.37 3.23 -0.62
CA GLY A 34 6.37 4.20 -0.19
C GLY A 34 6.33 5.46 -1.07
N VAL A 35 7.49 6.04 -1.39
CA VAL A 35 7.63 7.20 -2.29
C VAL A 35 7.06 6.88 -3.68
N ASN A 36 7.41 5.73 -4.23
CA ASN A 36 6.90 5.31 -5.54
C ASN A 36 5.39 5.08 -5.54
N SER A 37 4.82 4.57 -4.43
CA SER A 37 3.36 4.49 -4.26
C SER A 37 2.73 5.88 -4.23
N ALA A 38 3.28 6.83 -3.46
CA ALA A 38 2.76 8.20 -3.38
C ALA A 38 2.82 8.92 -4.75
N LYS A 39 3.92 8.78 -5.49
CA LYS A 39 4.03 9.28 -6.88
C LYS A 39 2.99 8.69 -7.81
N SER A 40 2.76 7.37 -7.71
CA SER A 40 1.78 6.69 -8.55
C SER A 40 0.36 7.20 -8.25
N VAL A 41 0.03 7.41 -6.97
CA VAL A 41 -1.23 8.06 -6.58
C VAL A 41 -1.33 9.47 -7.15
N GLN A 42 -0.27 10.29 -7.02
CA GLN A 42 -0.26 11.65 -7.56
C GLN A 42 -0.59 11.66 -9.06
N LEU A 43 0.11 10.85 -9.85
CA LEU A 43 -0.11 10.77 -11.30
C LEU A 43 -1.54 10.36 -11.67
N LEU A 44 -2.13 9.41 -10.94
CA LEU A 44 -3.49 8.94 -11.18
C LEU A 44 -4.53 10.00 -10.80
N ILE A 45 -4.32 10.68 -9.67
CA ILE A 45 -5.22 11.70 -9.16
C ILE A 45 -5.19 12.97 -10.01
N GLU A 46 -4.05 13.34 -10.58
CA GLU A 46 -3.94 14.45 -11.54
C GLU A 46 -4.79 14.24 -12.81
N GLN A 47 -5.18 12.99 -13.10
CA GLN A 47 -6.09 12.62 -14.18
C GLN A 47 -7.48 12.19 -13.67
N ALA A 48 -7.82 12.53 -12.42
CA ALA A 48 -9.08 12.17 -11.76
C ALA A 48 -9.38 10.65 -11.72
N HIS A 49 -8.34 9.80 -11.65
CA HIS A 49 -8.49 8.34 -11.57
C HIS A 49 -8.35 7.82 -10.12
N TRP A 50 -9.18 8.33 -9.21
CA TRP A 50 -9.09 7.97 -7.78
C TRP A 50 -9.42 6.48 -7.54
N GLU A 51 -10.30 5.89 -8.35
CA GLU A 51 -10.69 4.48 -8.29
C GLU A 51 -9.47 3.58 -8.52
N THR A 52 -8.65 3.94 -9.52
CA THR A 52 -7.40 3.21 -9.81
C THR A 52 -6.33 3.51 -8.76
N ALA A 53 -6.26 4.75 -8.27
CA ALA A 53 -5.34 5.13 -7.21
C ALA A 53 -5.61 4.35 -5.91
N SER A 54 -6.87 3.98 -5.63
CA SER A 54 -7.26 3.20 -4.45
C SER A 54 -6.49 1.88 -4.29
N ALA A 55 -6.17 1.21 -5.41
CA ALA A 55 -5.37 -0.01 -5.41
C ALA A 55 -3.92 0.25 -4.94
N VAL A 56 -3.35 1.40 -5.32
CA VAL A 56 -2.02 1.83 -4.87
C VAL A 56 -2.05 2.20 -3.38
N VAL A 57 -3.10 2.88 -2.92
CA VAL A 57 -3.28 3.20 -1.50
C VAL A 57 -3.39 1.92 -0.66
N ARG A 58 -4.10 0.89 -1.15
CA ARG A 58 -4.15 -0.41 -0.49
C ARG A 58 -2.78 -1.08 -0.39
N GLN A 59 -1.95 -1.01 -1.44
CA GLN A 59 -0.57 -1.52 -1.37
C GLN A 59 0.27 -0.77 -0.33
N LEU A 60 0.10 0.56 -0.25
CA LEU A 60 0.78 1.38 0.76
C LEU A 60 0.33 1.02 2.18
N PHE A 61 -0.97 0.77 2.39
CA PHE A 61 -1.51 0.28 3.65
C PHE A 61 -0.92 -1.08 4.04
N GLU A 62 -0.87 -2.03 3.11
CA GLU A 62 -0.27 -3.36 3.35
C GLU A 62 1.21 -3.24 3.72
N LEU A 63 1.96 -2.37 3.03
CA LEU A 63 3.35 -2.10 3.34
C LEU A 63 3.49 -1.55 4.77
N LEU A 64 2.67 -0.56 5.14
CA LEU A 64 2.66 0.04 6.46
C LEU A 64 2.41 -0.97 7.57
N VAL A 65 1.31 -1.73 7.53
CA VAL A 65 0.98 -2.67 8.61
C VAL A 65 1.99 -3.82 8.72
N ASN A 66 2.66 -4.18 7.62
CA ASN A 66 3.79 -5.10 7.67
C ASN A 66 4.97 -4.48 8.42
N MET A 67 5.29 -3.21 8.19
CA MET A 67 6.40 -2.53 8.85
C MET A 67 6.11 -2.27 10.33
N GLU A 68 4.87 -1.93 10.69
CA GLU A 68 4.44 -1.86 12.09
C GLU A 68 4.62 -3.21 12.78
N TYR A 69 4.20 -4.30 12.13
CA TYR A 69 4.34 -5.64 12.70
C TYR A 69 5.80 -6.06 12.84
N VAL A 70 6.67 -5.75 11.86
CA VAL A 70 8.12 -5.96 11.95
C VAL A 70 8.73 -5.17 13.11
N SER A 71 8.37 -3.89 13.26
CA SER A 71 8.89 -3.03 14.32
C SER A 71 8.39 -3.42 15.71
N ALA A 72 7.25 -4.11 15.81
CA ALA A 72 6.72 -4.63 17.06
C ALA A 72 7.33 -5.98 17.51
N GLN A 73 8.19 -6.62 16.71
CA GLN A 73 8.83 -7.88 17.10
C GLN A 73 10.00 -7.65 18.07
N ASP A 74 10.18 -8.55 19.03
CA ASP A 74 11.32 -8.53 19.97
C ASP A 74 12.68 -8.54 19.25
N ASP A 75 12.78 -9.33 18.18
CA ASP A 75 13.93 -9.36 17.26
C ASP A 75 13.49 -8.87 15.87
N ARG A 76 13.62 -7.56 15.68
CA ARG A 76 13.38 -6.90 14.39
C ARG A 76 14.24 -7.48 13.27
N GLY A 77 15.49 -7.85 13.56
CA GLY A 77 16.42 -8.38 12.56
C GLY A 77 15.96 -9.72 12.01
N ALA A 78 15.56 -10.63 12.89
CA ALA A 78 14.96 -11.91 12.50
C ALA A 78 13.64 -11.72 11.73
N ALA A 79 12.82 -10.75 12.13
CA ALA A 79 11.56 -10.42 11.44
C ALA A 79 11.79 -9.91 10.01
N VAL A 80 12.73 -8.98 9.82
CA VAL A 80 13.16 -8.48 8.50
C VAL A 80 13.70 -9.62 7.65
N LEU A 81 14.57 -10.48 8.20
CA LEU A 81 15.10 -11.63 7.48
C LEU A 81 13.98 -12.56 7.00
N LYS A 82 13.00 -12.86 7.88
CA LYS A 82 11.84 -13.69 7.55
C LYS A 82 10.97 -13.04 6.46
N TYR A 83 10.72 -11.74 6.55
CA TYR A 83 10.00 -10.97 5.52
C TYR A 83 10.70 -11.08 4.16
N CYS A 84 12.01 -10.83 4.12
CA CYS A 84 12.82 -10.91 2.90
C CYS A 84 12.86 -12.33 2.31
N LYS A 85 13.04 -13.37 3.15
CA LYS A 85 13.00 -14.76 2.70
C LYS A 85 11.64 -15.12 2.09
N PHE A 86 10.54 -14.65 2.68
CA PHE A 86 9.21 -14.89 2.09
C PHE A 86 9.05 -14.16 0.75
N GLY A 87 9.57 -12.93 0.62
CA GLY A 87 9.63 -12.23 -0.66
C GLY A 87 10.40 -12.99 -1.73
N LEU A 88 11.54 -13.60 -1.36
CA LEU A 88 12.32 -14.47 -2.24
C LEU A 88 11.53 -15.72 -2.64
N LEU A 89 10.86 -16.39 -1.70
CA LEU A 89 9.99 -17.53 -1.99
C LEU A 89 8.90 -17.15 -3.01
N GLN A 90 8.20 -16.03 -2.81
CA GLN A 90 7.17 -15.56 -3.74
C GLN A 90 7.75 -15.29 -5.13
N ASN A 91 8.96 -14.73 -5.22
CA ASN A 91 9.65 -14.49 -6.48
C ASN A 91 9.99 -15.82 -7.21
N VAL A 92 10.53 -16.81 -6.49
CA VAL A 92 10.85 -18.13 -7.04
C VAL A 92 9.58 -18.86 -7.51
N LEU A 93 8.50 -18.82 -6.72
CA LEU A 93 7.20 -19.37 -7.11
C LEU A 93 6.62 -18.68 -8.35
N ALA A 94 6.76 -17.35 -8.46
CA ALA A 94 6.31 -16.61 -9.63
C ALA A 94 7.12 -17.00 -10.89
N ARG A 95 8.43 -17.20 -10.76
CA ARG A 95 9.29 -17.69 -11.85
C ARG A 95 8.90 -19.10 -12.30
N GLN A 96 8.60 -20.00 -11.36
CA GLN A 96 8.10 -21.34 -11.68
C GLN A 96 6.78 -21.27 -12.45
N ARG A 97 5.81 -20.48 -11.95
CA ARG A 97 4.51 -20.28 -12.64
C ARG A 97 4.69 -19.69 -14.03
N ARG A 98 5.60 -18.73 -14.19
CA ARG A 98 5.90 -18.12 -15.49
C ARG A 98 6.48 -19.13 -16.48
N ALA A 99 7.44 -19.95 -16.04
CA ALA A 99 8.00 -21.03 -16.86
C ALA A 99 6.92 -22.02 -17.30
N THR A 100 6.01 -22.42 -16.40
CA THR A 100 4.87 -23.28 -16.75
C THR A 100 3.95 -22.65 -17.79
N TYR A 101 3.64 -21.36 -17.65
CA TYR A 101 2.85 -20.62 -18.63
C TYR A 101 3.54 -20.52 -20.00
N ASP A 102 4.83 -20.22 -20.01
CA ASP A 102 5.60 -20.10 -21.25
C ASP A 102 5.66 -21.46 -21.98
N VAL A 103 5.85 -22.58 -21.27
CA VAL A 103 5.73 -23.93 -21.86
C VAL A 103 4.32 -24.18 -22.42
N ALA A 104 3.28 -23.88 -21.66
CA ALA A 104 1.89 -24.08 -22.09
C ALA A 104 1.50 -23.23 -23.31
N THR A 105 2.19 -22.11 -23.53
CA THR A 105 1.98 -21.20 -24.67
C THR A 105 2.99 -21.39 -25.80
N GLY A 106 3.79 -22.46 -25.76
CA GLY A 106 4.75 -22.81 -26.81
C GLY A 106 5.99 -21.92 -26.87
N ARG A 107 6.28 -21.15 -25.82
CA ARG A 107 7.48 -20.32 -25.71
C ARG A 107 8.65 -21.15 -25.17
N PRO A 108 9.88 -20.92 -25.68
CA PRO A 108 11.05 -21.63 -25.18
C PRO A 108 11.33 -21.26 -23.73
N VAL A 109 11.70 -22.26 -22.93
CA VAL A 109 12.13 -22.09 -21.53
C VAL A 109 13.47 -22.81 -21.35
N ASP A 110 14.42 -22.13 -20.73
CA ASP A 110 15.71 -22.73 -20.36
C ASP A 110 15.50 -23.83 -19.30
N ALA A 111 15.79 -25.08 -19.67
CA ALA A 111 15.66 -26.24 -18.81
C ALA A 111 16.59 -26.18 -17.58
N ALA A 112 17.79 -25.60 -17.72
CA ALA A 112 18.72 -25.46 -16.60
C ALA A 112 18.18 -24.47 -15.57
N TYR A 113 17.68 -23.32 -16.04
CA TYR A 113 17.02 -22.33 -15.19
C TYR A 113 15.80 -22.91 -14.47
N ARG A 114 14.94 -23.65 -15.18
CA ARG A 114 13.78 -24.32 -14.58
C ARG A 114 14.21 -25.31 -13.49
N SER A 115 15.21 -26.15 -13.76
CA SER A 115 15.73 -27.09 -12.77
C SER A 115 16.29 -26.39 -11.52
N LEU A 116 16.96 -25.24 -11.68
CA LEU A 116 17.45 -24.44 -10.55
C LEU A 116 16.31 -23.90 -9.69
N VAL A 117 15.25 -23.38 -10.32
CA VAL A 117 14.04 -22.90 -9.61
C VAL A 117 13.38 -24.03 -8.83
N ASP A 118 13.23 -25.21 -9.44
CA ASP A 118 12.64 -26.38 -8.78
C ASP A 118 13.52 -26.86 -7.61
N GLN A 119 14.85 -26.89 -7.77
CA GLN A 119 15.79 -27.24 -6.71
C GLN A 119 15.65 -26.32 -5.49
N LEU A 120 15.61 -25.00 -5.71
CA LEU A 120 15.42 -24.01 -4.64
C LEU A 120 14.11 -24.23 -3.86
N LEU A 121 13.04 -24.64 -4.54
CA LEU A 121 11.74 -24.92 -3.89
C LEU A 121 11.71 -26.26 -3.15
N THR A 122 12.48 -27.25 -3.59
CA THR A 122 12.56 -28.56 -2.93
C THR A 122 13.53 -28.60 -1.75
N GLY A 123 14.52 -27.71 -1.73
CA GLY A 123 15.51 -27.59 -0.66
C GLY A 123 14.95 -27.04 0.66
N ASP A 124 15.84 -26.87 1.63
CA ASP A 124 15.56 -26.43 3.01
C ASP A 124 15.44 -24.91 3.17
N ALA A 125 15.79 -24.13 2.14
CA ALA A 125 15.87 -22.67 2.16
C ALA A 125 14.58 -21.95 2.61
N PHE A 126 13.42 -22.62 2.48
CA PHE A 126 12.10 -22.06 2.77
C PHE A 126 11.25 -22.95 3.69
N ASP A 127 11.85 -23.87 4.45
CA ASP A 127 11.13 -24.84 5.27
C ASP A 127 10.16 -24.18 6.26
N GLU A 128 10.49 -23.00 6.79
CA GLU A 128 9.62 -22.25 7.71
C GLU A 128 8.28 -21.81 7.09
N PHE A 129 8.18 -21.79 5.76
CA PHE A 129 6.98 -21.38 5.02
C PHE A 129 6.21 -22.55 4.42
N ARG A 130 6.59 -23.79 4.71
CA ARG A 130 5.80 -24.96 4.34
C ARG A 130 4.55 -25.02 5.24
N ALA A 131 3.41 -25.32 4.62
CA ALA A 131 2.15 -25.63 5.29
C ALA A 131 1.90 -27.15 5.20
N ALA A 132 0.80 -27.62 5.80
CA ALA A 132 0.40 -29.01 5.67
C ALA A 132 0.27 -29.39 4.18
N PRO A 133 0.86 -30.52 3.75
CA PRO A 133 0.85 -30.93 2.35
C PRO A 133 -0.59 -31.07 1.84
N LYS A 134 -0.76 -30.91 0.53
CA LYS A 134 -2.07 -31.13 -0.10
C LYS A 134 -2.41 -32.63 -0.11
N ALA A 135 -3.65 -32.96 -0.44
CA ALA A 135 -4.12 -34.35 -0.52
C ALA A 135 -3.32 -35.20 -1.55
N ASP A 136 -2.75 -34.56 -2.58
CA ASP A 136 -1.91 -35.18 -3.60
C ASP A 136 -0.43 -35.33 -3.18
N GLY A 137 -0.08 -34.98 -1.93
CA GLY A 137 1.28 -35.00 -1.41
C GLY A 137 2.15 -33.82 -1.84
N SER A 138 1.65 -32.91 -2.68
CA SER A 138 2.40 -31.73 -3.12
C SER A 138 2.58 -30.71 -2.00
N VAL A 139 3.69 -29.97 -2.05
CA VAL A 139 4.00 -28.92 -1.08
C VAL A 139 2.95 -27.82 -1.16
N ARG A 140 2.38 -27.48 -0.01
CA ARG A 140 1.57 -26.27 0.17
C ARG A 140 2.45 -25.22 0.83
N TRP A 141 2.53 -24.05 0.23
CA TRP A 141 3.21 -22.90 0.82
C TRP A 141 2.23 -22.06 1.63
N ARG A 142 2.71 -21.41 2.69
CA ARG A 142 1.96 -20.39 3.42
C ARG A 142 1.65 -19.21 2.50
N ASP A 143 0.50 -18.59 2.71
CA ASP A 143 0.01 -17.40 2.01
C ASP A 143 0.50 -16.09 2.64
N SER A 144 1.04 -16.15 3.85
CA SER A 144 1.56 -15.01 4.61
C SER A 144 2.91 -15.31 5.23
N TRP A 145 3.80 -14.31 5.23
CA TRP A 145 5.13 -14.37 5.87
C TRP A 145 5.03 -14.41 7.40
N SER A 146 4.08 -13.68 7.97
CA SER A 146 3.84 -13.61 9.42
C SER A 146 2.94 -14.74 9.90
N GLY A 147 2.21 -15.40 8.99
CA GLY A 147 1.15 -16.35 9.33
C GLY A 147 -0.18 -15.69 9.65
N HIS A 148 -0.27 -14.37 9.49
CA HIS A 148 -1.47 -13.58 9.76
C HIS A 148 -1.97 -12.87 8.49
N LYS A 149 -3.28 -12.60 8.47
CA LYS A 149 -3.92 -11.79 7.41
C LYS A 149 -3.74 -10.31 7.69
N THR A 150 -3.85 -9.47 6.66
CA THR A 150 -3.77 -8.00 6.79
C THR A 150 -4.71 -7.43 7.85
N ARG A 151 -5.95 -7.95 7.95
CA ARG A 151 -6.90 -7.55 9.00
C ARG A 151 -6.31 -7.71 10.41
N TYR A 152 -5.71 -8.87 10.69
CA TYR A 152 -5.09 -9.13 11.97
C TYR A 152 -3.95 -8.15 12.24
N LEU A 153 -3.12 -7.84 11.24
CA LEU A 153 -2.04 -6.86 11.40
C LEU A 153 -2.60 -5.45 11.70
N ALA A 154 -3.71 -5.08 11.08
CA ALA A 154 -4.40 -3.82 11.38
C ALA A 154 -5.00 -3.81 12.81
N GLU A 155 -5.56 -4.93 13.29
CA GLU A 155 -6.08 -5.09 14.65
C GLU A 155 -4.97 -5.00 15.72
N GLN A 156 -3.74 -5.42 15.37
CA GLN A 156 -2.58 -5.36 16.27
C GLN A 156 -1.80 -4.04 16.17
N SER A 157 -2.18 -3.12 15.27
CA SER A 157 -1.52 -1.83 15.12
C SER A 157 -1.73 -0.96 16.36
N VAL A 158 -0.71 -0.17 16.72
CA VAL A 158 -0.81 0.83 17.80
C VAL A 158 -1.69 2.01 17.41
N SER A 159 -1.96 2.21 16.11
CA SER A 159 -2.82 3.27 15.61
C SER A 159 -4.29 2.86 15.69
N PRO A 160 -5.14 3.57 16.45
CA PRO A 160 -6.57 3.25 16.54
C PRO A 160 -7.29 3.43 15.19
N MET A 161 -6.71 4.21 14.27
CA MET A 161 -7.27 4.43 12.94
C MET A 161 -7.06 3.26 11.98
N ARG A 162 -6.12 2.34 12.27
CA ARG A 162 -5.69 1.34 11.29
C ARG A 162 -6.82 0.38 10.91
N MET A 163 -7.71 0.05 11.83
CA MET A 163 -8.90 -0.75 11.53
C MET A 163 -9.95 -0.02 10.69
N HIS A 164 -10.17 1.27 10.93
CA HIS A 164 -11.07 2.07 10.08
C HIS A 164 -10.51 2.21 8.65
N GLN A 165 -9.19 2.40 8.53
CA GLN A 165 -8.51 2.42 7.23
C GLN A 165 -8.62 1.06 6.52
N TYR A 166 -8.46 -0.05 7.25
CA TYR A 166 -8.67 -1.39 6.71
C TYR A 166 -10.10 -1.56 6.19
N GLU A 167 -11.11 -1.21 6.99
CA GLU A 167 -12.51 -1.34 6.60
C GLU A 167 -12.79 -0.54 5.33
N LEU A 168 -12.34 0.71 5.25
CA LEU A 168 -12.53 1.53 4.05
C LEU A 168 -11.86 0.92 2.81
N LEU A 169 -10.60 0.49 2.94
CA LEU A 169 -9.80 -0.03 1.82
C LEU A 169 -10.25 -1.42 1.34
N TYR A 170 -10.67 -2.30 2.25
CA TYR A 170 -11.00 -3.69 1.95
C TYR A 170 -12.49 -3.97 1.83
N THR A 171 -13.35 -2.98 2.06
CA THR A 171 -14.78 -3.08 1.77
C THR A 171 -15.14 -2.13 0.64
N LEU A 172 -15.30 -0.83 0.93
CA LEU A 172 -15.77 0.18 -0.01
C LEU A 172 -14.85 0.31 -1.23
N TRP A 173 -13.54 0.47 -1.03
CA TRP A 173 -12.60 0.67 -2.15
C TRP A 173 -12.18 -0.65 -2.81
N SER A 174 -12.43 -1.78 -2.15
CA SER A 174 -12.19 -3.10 -2.74
C SER A 174 -13.11 -3.36 -3.94
N GLU A 175 -14.33 -2.79 -3.93
CA GLU A 175 -15.22 -2.84 -5.08
C GLU A 175 -14.56 -2.21 -6.33
N GLN A 176 -13.91 -1.05 -6.16
CA GLN A 176 -13.20 -0.34 -7.23
C GLN A 176 -12.00 -1.13 -7.74
N ALA A 177 -11.16 -1.65 -6.83
CA ALA A 177 -9.96 -2.41 -7.19
C ALA A 177 -10.25 -3.71 -7.96
N HIS A 178 -11.44 -4.29 -7.80
CA HIS A 178 -11.84 -5.54 -8.43
C HIS A 178 -12.85 -5.35 -9.57
N ALA A 179 -13.19 -4.11 -9.94
CA ALA A 179 -14.29 -3.82 -10.87
C ALA A 179 -15.56 -4.61 -10.52
N ALA A 180 -15.86 -4.71 -9.22
CA ALA A 180 -17.01 -5.43 -8.72
C ALA A 180 -18.30 -4.65 -9.04
N PRO A 181 -19.47 -5.30 -9.05
CA PRO A 181 -20.72 -4.62 -9.44
C PRO A 181 -21.02 -3.36 -8.64
N GLY A 182 -20.64 -3.29 -7.36
CA GLY A 182 -20.83 -2.11 -6.52
C GLY A 182 -20.04 -0.89 -7.00
N ALA A 183 -18.94 -1.08 -7.74
CA ALA A 183 -18.16 0.02 -8.30
C ALA A 183 -18.94 0.84 -9.34
N PHE A 184 -19.91 0.22 -10.04
CA PHE A 184 -20.67 0.85 -11.12
C PHE A 184 -22.10 1.22 -10.71
N ILE A 185 -22.59 0.71 -9.57
CA ILE A 185 -24.00 0.82 -9.21
C ILE A 185 -24.43 2.28 -9.04
N ASN A 186 -23.56 3.13 -8.48
CA ASN A 186 -23.86 4.54 -8.26
C ASN A 186 -23.95 5.30 -9.60
N ASP A 187 -23.11 4.96 -10.57
CA ASP A 187 -23.17 5.58 -11.90
C ASP A 187 -24.35 5.08 -12.73
N LEU A 188 -24.73 3.81 -12.58
CA LEU A 188 -25.86 3.22 -13.30
C LEU A 188 -27.22 3.74 -12.82
N PHE A 189 -27.34 4.05 -11.53
CA PHE A 189 -28.59 4.46 -10.89
C PHE A 189 -28.56 5.92 -10.39
N ARG A 190 -27.62 6.74 -10.87
CA ARG A 190 -27.53 8.16 -10.50
C ARG A 190 -28.82 8.89 -10.89
N ASP A 191 -29.36 9.69 -9.98
CA ASP A 191 -30.47 10.57 -10.28
C ASP A 191 -30.01 11.63 -11.30
N THR A 192 -30.75 11.77 -12.40
CA THR A 192 -30.40 12.71 -13.49
C THR A 192 -31.14 14.05 -13.34
N GLY A 193 -31.40 14.47 -12.11
CA GLY A 193 -31.99 15.78 -11.79
C GLY A 193 -31.11 16.95 -12.23
N PRO A 194 -31.61 18.20 -12.25
CA PRO A 194 -30.93 19.35 -12.88
C PRO A 194 -29.49 19.63 -12.42
N GLU A 195 -29.10 19.22 -11.22
CA GLU A 195 -27.78 19.46 -10.61
C GLU A 195 -26.87 18.21 -10.59
N TRP A 196 -27.27 17.14 -11.31
CA TRP A 196 -26.56 15.84 -11.23
C TRP A 196 -25.10 15.92 -11.65
N VAL A 197 -24.75 16.82 -12.58
CA VAL A 197 -23.38 16.99 -13.08
C VAL A 197 -22.52 17.61 -11.99
N GLU A 198 -22.99 18.69 -11.38
CA GLU A 198 -22.31 19.40 -10.29
C GLU A 198 -22.11 18.49 -9.08
N ASP A 199 -23.11 17.67 -8.76
CA ASP A 199 -23.04 16.69 -7.68
C ASP A 199 -22.02 15.57 -7.99
N ALA A 200 -22.00 15.06 -9.23
CA ALA A 200 -21.03 14.06 -9.64
C ALA A 200 -19.59 14.60 -9.62
N VAL A 201 -19.38 15.84 -10.05
CA VAL A 201 -18.06 16.50 -9.98
C VAL A 201 -17.65 16.67 -8.51
N ARG A 202 -18.54 17.13 -7.65
CA ARG A 202 -18.26 17.31 -6.21
C ARG A 202 -17.93 15.99 -5.52
N GLU A 203 -18.68 14.93 -5.79
CA GLU A 203 -18.41 13.59 -5.27
C GLU A 203 -17.01 13.12 -5.68
N ASN A 204 -16.66 13.28 -6.96
CA ASN A 204 -15.36 12.92 -7.48
C ASN A 204 -14.21 13.72 -6.83
N ASP A 205 -14.37 15.03 -6.68
CA ASP A 205 -13.40 15.90 -6.00
C ASP A 205 -13.20 15.49 -4.55
N THR A 206 -14.27 15.15 -3.84
CA THR A 206 -14.20 14.61 -2.47
C THR A 206 -13.42 13.30 -2.42
N LYS A 207 -13.67 12.36 -3.36
CA LYS A 207 -12.94 11.09 -3.42
C LYS A 207 -11.47 11.26 -3.74
N ILE A 208 -11.14 12.22 -4.60
CA ILE A 208 -9.76 12.62 -4.87
C ILE A 208 -9.08 13.10 -3.58
N LEU A 209 -9.73 13.99 -2.82
CA LEU A 209 -9.20 14.52 -1.57
C LEU A 209 -9.05 13.44 -0.50
N GLU A 210 -10.03 12.54 -0.35
CA GLU A 210 -9.94 11.37 0.54
C GLU A 210 -8.76 10.47 0.18
N THR A 211 -8.52 10.26 -1.13
CA THR A 211 -7.40 9.44 -1.61
C THR A 211 -6.06 10.09 -1.33
N ILE A 212 -5.93 11.40 -1.55
CA ILE A 212 -4.74 12.18 -1.18
C ILE A 212 -4.51 12.12 0.33
N ALA A 213 -5.57 12.34 1.13
CA ALA A 213 -5.52 12.31 2.58
C ALA A 213 -5.00 10.97 3.10
N MET A 214 -5.64 9.88 2.67
CA MET A 214 -5.26 8.53 3.06
C MET A 214 -3.81 8.23 2.68
N THR A 215 -3.40 8.59 1.46
CA THR A 215 -2.02 8.37 0.98
C THR A 215 -1.01 9.11 1.85
N ALA A 216 -1.25 10.39 2.14
CA ALA A 216 -0.35 11.21 2.94
C ALA A 216 -0.22 10.67 4.37
N THR A 217 -1.34 10.30 5.01
CA THR A 217 -1.33 9.72 6.35
C THR A 217 -0.58 8.39 6.39
N LEU A 218 -0.90 7.46 5.48
CA LEU A 218 -0.25 6.15 5.45
C LEU A 218 1.24 6.26 5.14
N PHE A 219 1.64 7.15 4.23
CA PHE A 219 3.05 7.34 3.90
C PHE A 219 3.85 7.96 5.06
N CYS A 220 3.30 8.98 5.74
CA CYS A 220 3.93 9.54 6.94
C CYS A 220 4.07 8.50 8.06
N ASP A 221 3.05 7.68 8.28
CA ASP A 221 3.10 6.61 9.27
C ASP A 221 4.09 5.52 8.89
N LEU A 222 4.20 5.18 7.60
CA LEU A 222 5.20 4.23 7.10
C LEU A 222 6.59 4.75 7.43
N TRP A 223 6.87 6.01 7.09
CA TRP A 223 8.17 6.62 7.32
C TRP A 223 8.57 6.60 8.80
N LYS A 224 7.64 6.88 9.73
CA LYS A 224 7.90 6.78 11.18
C LYS A 224 8.29 5.38 11.66
N ASN A 225 7.92 4.33 10.93
CA ASN A 225 8.21 2.93 11.28
C ASN A 225 9.54 2.42 10.70
N LEU A 226 10.36 3.30 10.10
CA LEU A 226 11.61 2.97 9.42
C LEU A 226 12.80 3.63 10.13
N PRO A 227 13.35 3.02 11.20
CA PRO A 227 14.41 3.64 12.01
C PRO A 227 15.76 3.79 11.27
N GLY A 228 15.96 3.08 10.16
CA GLY A 228 17.17 3.14 9.37
C GLY A 228 17.28 4.31 8.39
N VAL A 229 16.23 5.13 8.25
CA VAL A 229 16.20 6.33 7.39
C VAL A 229 16.08 7.61 8.24
N PRO A 230 16.46 8.79 7.71
CA PRO A 230 16.24 10.06 8.41
C PRO A 230 14.77 10.24 8.80
N GLU A 231 14.51 10.66 10.04
CA GLU A 231 13.14 10.90 10.51
C GLU A 231 12.46 12.02 9.71
N VAL A 232 11.14 11.90 9.56
CA VAL A 232 10.32 12.99 9.01
C VAL A 232 10.33 14.17 9.97
N ASP A 233 10.65 15.36 9.46
CA ASP A 233 10.57 16.60 10.24
C ASP A 233 9.14 16.80 10.79
N PRO A 234 8.95 16.82 12.12
CA PRO A 234 7.64 16.96 12.74
C PRO A 234 6.90 18.24 12.30
N GLN A 235 7.61 19.35 12.07
CA GLN A 235 7.00 20.60 11.64
C GLN A 235 6.47 20.48 10.21
N ARG A 236 7.22 19.83 9.33
CA ARG A 236 6.76 19.53 7.96
C ARG A 236 5.55 18.61 7.97
N ALA A 237 5.58 17.53 8.76
CA ALA A 237 4.45 16.61 8.90
C ALA A 237 3.16 17.31 9.37
N LEU A 238 3.27 18.18 10.38
CA LEU A 238 2.16 19.01 10.85
C LEU A 238 1.65 19.96 9.77
N SER A 239 2.56 20.57 8.99
CA SER A 239 2.18 21.47 7.89
C SER A 239 1.42 20.75 6.77
N TRP A 240 1.79 19.50 6.44
CA TRP A 240 1.08 18.69 5.44
C TRP A 240 -0.32 18.34 5.92
N THR A 241 -0.43 17.95 7.20
CA THR A 241 -1.70 17.59 7.82
C THR A 241 -2.64 18.79 7.91
N SER A 242 -2.12 19.97 8.27
CA SER A 242 -2.91 21.20 8.35
C SER A 242 -3.46 21.62 6.98
N ARG A 243 -2.61 21.62 5.95
CA ARG A 243 -3.03 21.92 4.56
C ARG A 243 -4.10 20.94 4.06
N LEU A 244 -3.97 19.66 4.39
CA LEU A 244 -4.95 18.65 4.02
C LEU A 244 -6.32 18.91 4.69
N MET A 245 -6.32 19.18 5.99
CA MET A 245 -7.54 19.49 6.75
C MET A 245 -8.22 20.76 6.23
N GLU A 246 -7.45 21.78 5.84
CA GLU A 246 -8.00 22.98 5.20
C GLU A 246 -8.66 22.65 3.86
N GLN A 247 -8.00 21.87 2.99
CA GLN A 247 -8.55 21.45 1.71
C GLN A 247 -9.85 20.64 1.85
N MET A 248 -9.90 19.72 2.81
CA MET A 248 -11.11 18.93 3.08
C MET A 248 -12.28 19.82 3.55
N LYS A 249 -12.02 20.77 4.47
CA LYS A 249 -13.05 21.72 4.94
C LYS A 249 -13.61 22.59 3.82
N SER A 250 -12.74 23.04 2.91
CA SER A 250 -13.16 23.82 1.75
C SER A 250 -14.01 23.01 0.76
N ALA A 251 -13.75 21.72 0.61
CA ALA A 251 -14.49 20.84 -0.29
C ALA A 251 -15.88 20.44 0.25
N ASP A 252 -16.03 20.30 1.57
CA ASP A 252 -17.31 19.97 2.21
C ASP A 252 -18.36 21.10 2.15
N GLY A 253 -18.04 22.25 1.53
CA GLY A 253 -18.99 23.36 1.38
C GLY A 253 -19.42 23.98 2.71
N SER A 254 -18.74 23.67 3.81
CA SER A 254 -18.88 24.33 5.11
C SER A 254 -18.30 25.75 5.09
N LEU A 255 -18.85 26.57 4.19
CA LEU A 255 -18.85 28.01 4.35
C LEU A 255 -19.57 28.29 5.66
N VAL A 256 -18.82 28.77 6.65
CA VAL A 256 -19.37 29.70 7.64
C VAL A 256 -20.13 30.73 6.81
N ALA A 257 -21.47 30.67 6.84
CA ALA A 257 -22.29 31.68 6.23
C ALA A 257 -21.76 33.04 6.72
N PRO A 258 -21.48 34.00 5.82
CA PRO A 258 -21.18 35.34 6.27
C PRO A 258 -22.39 35.78 7.10
N SER A 259 -22.18 36.00 8.40
CA SER A 259 -23.20 36.57 9.27
C SER A 259 -23.63 37.87 8.61
N GLU A 260 -24.86 37.88 8.07
CA GLU A 260 -25.46 39.11 7.56
C GLU A 260 -25.40 40.15 8.69
N PRO A 261 -24.90 41.36 8.42
CA PRO A 261 -24.97 42.42 9.41
C PRO A 261 -26.44 42.71 9.69
N ALA A 262 -26.82 42.64 10.96
CA ALA A 262 -28.15 43.01 11.41
C ALA A 262 -28.47 44.46 10.97
N GLU A 263 -29.56 44.61 10.22
CA GLU A 263 -30.22 45.90 9.98
C GLU A 263 -30.92 46.42 11.25
#